data_AF-A0A4P8XKR6-F1
#
_entry.id   AF-A0A4P8XKR6-F1
#
_cell.length_a   1.000
_cell.length_b   1.000
_cell.length_c   1.000
_cell.angle_alpha   90.00
_cell.angle_beta   90.00
_cell.angle_gamma   90.00
#
_symmetry.space_group_name_H-M   'P 1'
#
loop_
_entity.id
_entity.type
_entity.pdbx_description
1 polymer ?
#
loop_
_entity_poly.entity_id
_entity_poly.type
_entity_poly.pdbx_seq_one_letter_code
_entity_poly.pdbx_strand_id
1 'polypeptide(L)' 'MRLDGMTKKEVAQELQISDIGRLKIWMRKYRELGEEGLIDRRTLRSTPSEEDDSLQAQ' A
#
# COMPACT_ATOMS: atom_id res chain seq x y z
N MET A 1 -0.99 18.27 -10.29
CA MET A 1 -0.07 17.17 -10.61
C MET A 1 -0.86 16.06 -11.33
N ARG A 2 -0.79 16.01 -12.66
CA ARG A 2 -1.39 14.92 -13.47
C ARG A 2 -0.43 13.73 -13.37
N LEU A 3 -0.90 12.59 -12.84
CA LEU A 3 -0.19 11.33 -13.03
C LEU A 3 -0.44 10.95 -14.49
N ASP A 4 0.64 10.87 -15.26
CA ASP A 4 0.77 10.23 -16.57
C ASP A 4 -0.54 9.82 -17.26
N GLY A 5 -1.07 10.69 -18.13
CA GLY A 5 -2.06 10.40 -19.17
C GLY A 5 -3.43 9.82 -18.79
N MET A 6 -3.58 9.18 -17.63
CA MET A 6 -4.72 8.37 -17.25
C MET A 6 -5.48 9.01 -16.09
N THR A 7 -6.79 9.05 -16.25
CA THR A 7 -7.70 9.37 -15.17
C THR A 7 -7.74 8.24 -14.15
N LYS A 8 -8.19 8.56 -12.93
CA LYS A 8 -8.37 7.58 -11.85
C LYS A 8 -9.37 6.48 -12.23
N LYS A 9 -10.28 6.78 -13.16
CA LYS A 9 -11.27 5.83 -13.69
C LYS A 9 -10.59 4.84 -14.62
N GLU A 10 -9.73 5.31 -15.53
CA GLU A 10 -8.97 4.43 -16.44
C GLU A 10 -8.05 3.50 -15.66
N VAL A 11 -7.34 4.01 -14.65
CA VAL A 11 -6.52 3.16 -13.75
C VAL A 11 -7.37 2.12 -13.02
N ALA A 12 -8.56 2.50 -12.54
CA ALA A 12 -9.46 1.55 -11.88
C ALA A 12 -9.98 0.47 -12.85
N GLN A 13 -10.26 0.83 -14.10
CA GLN A 13 -10.69 -0.13 -15.13
C GLN A 13 -9.56 -1.08 -15.51
N GLU A 14 -8.36 -0.56 -15.75
CA GLU A 14 -7.18 -1.34 -16.11
C GLU A 14 -6.81 -2.34 -15.00
N LEU A 15 -6.85 -1.90 -13.74
CA LEU A 15 -6.56 -2.75 -12.58
C LEU A 15 -7.76 -3.56 -12.09
N GLN A 16 -8.90 -3.50 -12.80
CA GLN A 16 -10.16 -4.17 -12.45
C GLN A 16 -10.63 -3.87 -11.01
N ILE A 17 -10.36 -2.66 -10.52
CA ILE A 17 -10.76 -2.20 -9.19
C ILE A 17 -12.16 -1.60 -9.27
N SER A 18 -13.14 -2.27 -8.66
CA SER A 18 -14.53 -1.79 -8.64
C SER A 18 -14.73 -0.54 -7.77
N ASP A 19 -13.92 -0.39 -6.71
CA ASP A 19 -14.02 0.71 -5.74
C ASP A 19 -12.98 1.80 -6.02
N ILE A 20 -13.37 2.78 -6.84
CA ILE A 20 -12.56 3.97 -7.15
C ILE A 20 -12.25 4.79 -5.88
N GLY A 21 -13.12 4.75 -4.87
CA GLY A 21 -12.89 5.40 -3.58
C GLY A 21 -11.68 4.83 -2.86
N ARG A 22 -11.58 3.49 -2.81
CA ARG A 22 -10.41 2.79 -2.28
C ARG A 22 -9.14 3.12 -3.06
N LEU A 23 -9.19 3.09 -4.39
CA LEU A 23 -8.04 3.43 -5.23
C LEU A 23 -7.53 4.85 -4.91
N LYS A 24 -8.43 5.82 -4.72
CA LYS A 24 -8.05 7.19 -4.31
C LYS A 24 -7.34 7.23 -2.96
N ILE A 25 -7.79 6.44 -1.99
CA ILE A 25 -7.15 6.35 -0.68
C ILE A 25 -5.76 5.74 -0.82
N TRP A 26 -5.61 4.65 -1.57
CA TRP A 26 -4.33 4.01 -1.83
C TRP A 26 -3.34 4.94 -2.53
N MET A 27 -3.76 5.62 -3.59
CA MET A 27 -2.91 6.62 -4.26
C MET A 27 -2.47 7.74 -3.32
N ARG A 28 -3.33 8.18 -2.40
CA ARG A 28 -2.96 9.20 -1.40
C ARG A 28 -1.92 8.65 -0.44
N LYS A 29 -2.20 7.49 0.16
CA LYS A 29 -1.28 6.85 1.12
C LYS A 29 0.08 6.54 0.49
N TYR A 30 0.09 6.05 -0.75
CA TYR A 30 1.32 5.78 -1.48
C TYR A 30 2.15 7.04 -1.75
N ARG A 31 1.51 8.17 -2.05
CA ARG A 31 2.23 9.45 -2.20
C ARG A 31 2.83 9.97 -0.89
N GLU A 32 2.19 9.69 0.23
CA GLU A 32 2.60 10.20 1.55
C GLU A 32 3.65 9.30 2.22
N LEU A 33 3.50 7.98 2.09
CA LEU A 33 4.22 6.97 2.86
C LEU A 33 4.90 5.91 1.98
N GLY A 34 4.84 6.03 0.65
CA GLY A 34 5.31 4.99 -0.25
C GLY A 34 4.56 3.67 -0.06
N GLU A 35 5.26 2.57 -0.22
CA GLU A 35 4.71 1.20 -0.10
C GLU A 35 4.18 0.91 1.31
N GLU A 36 4.80 1.46 2.35
CA GLU A 36 4.36 1.30 3.74
C GLU A 36 2.93 1.82 3.99
N GLY A 37 2.49 2.80 3.20
CA GLY A 37 1.13 3.32 3.25
C GLY A 37 0.06 2.33 2.80
N LEU A 38 0.43 1.29 2.04
CA LEU A 38 -0.49 0.28 1.55
C LEU A 38 -0.55 -0.97 2.45
N ILE A 39 0.40 -1.12 3.38
CA ILE A 39 0.43 -2.23 4.34
C ILE A 39 -0.77 -2.11 5.30
N ASP A 40 -1.58 -3.16 5.40
CA ASP A 40 -2.67 -3.21 6.38
C ASP A 40 -2.12 -3.53 7.77
N ARG A 41 -1.95 -2.47 8.58
CA ARG A 41 -1.46 -2.58 9.96
C ARG A 41 -2.50 -3.15 10.94
N ARG A 42 -3.76 -3.39 10.54
CA ARG A 42 -4.77 -4.02 11.43
C ARG A 42 -4.50 -5.50 11.64
N THR A 43 -3.99 -6.18 10.62
CA THR A 43 -3.61 -7.61 10.67
C THR A 43 -2.27 -7.85 11.37
N LEU A 44 -1.43 -6.81 11.49
CA LEU A 44 -0.10 -6.89 12.12
C LEU A 44 -0.15 -7.14 13.65
N ARG A 45 -1.33 -7.14 14.28
CA ARG A 45 -1.49 -7.52 15.69
C ARG A 45 -1.57 -9.03 15.94
N SER A 46 -1.55 -9.87 14.90
CA SER A 46 -1.78 -11.32 15.05
C SER A 46 -0.61 -12.22 14.66
N THR A 47 0.54 -11.67 14.29
CA THR A 47 1.75 -12.49 14.07
C THR A 47 2.95 -11.72 14.62
N PRO A 48 3.68 -12.26 15.62
CA PRO A 48 5.02 -11.77 15.89
C PRO A 48 5.83 -12.00 14.61
N SER A 49 6.30 -10.92 14.00
CA SER A 49 7.22 -10.98 12.87
C SER A 49 8.46 -11.73 13.34
N GLU A 50 8.80 -12.85 12.71
CA GLU A 50 10.05 -13.59 12.91
C GLU A 50 11.23 -12.82 12.30
N GLU A 51 11.47 -11.59 12.75
CA GLU A 51 12.63 -10.80 12.34
C GLU A 51 13.20 -10.02 13.54
N ASP A 52 13.60 -10.74 14.59
CA ASP A 52 14.58 -10.23 15.57
C ASP A 52 15.12 -11.39 16.41
N ASP A 53 16.03 -12.21 15.88
CA ASP A 53 17.04 -12.90 16.71
C ASP A 53 18.11 -13.56 15.84
N SER A 54 19.24 -12.87 15.65
CA SER A 54 20.62 -13.42 15.67
C SER A 54 21.65 -12.49 15.00
N LEU A 55 21.70 -11.24 15.46
CA LEU A 55 22.96 -10.48 15.58
C LEU A 55 23.52 -10.63 17.00
N GLN A 56 23.72 -11.86 17.48
CA GLN A 56 24.58 -12.15 18.63
C GLN A 56 25.21 -13.54 18.47
N ALA A 57 26.34 -13.59 17.78
CA ALA A 57 27.38 -14.57 18.10
C ALA A 57 28.71 -13.83 18.04
N GLN A 58 29.38 -13.82 19.20
CA GLN A 58 30.69 -13.22 19.45
C GLN A 58 31.79 -13.87 18.61
#